data_AF-A0A946PC41-F1
#
_entry.id   AF-A0A946PC41-F1
#
_cell.length_a   1.000
_cell.length_b   1.000
_cell.length_c   1.000
_cell.angle_alpha   90.00
_cell.angle_beta   90.00
_cell.angle_gamma   90.00
#
_symmetry.space_group_name_H-M   'P 1'
#
loop_
_entity.id
_entity.type
_entity.pdbx_description
1 polymer ?
#
loop_
_entity_poly.entity_id
_entity_poly.type
_entity_poly.pdbx_seq_one_letter_code
_entity_poly.pdbx_strand_id
1 'polypeptide(L)'
;PGEGSDGHGHGGGLNDTFGWLQLPAVIPGGNMWASTYFFLTGFHAIHVIVGLIVFGILLLYELGPKRAGMIENAGLYWHFVDLVWIFLFPLLYLF
;
A
#
# COMPACT_ATOMS: atom_id res chain seq x y z
N PRO A 1 33.42 -53.01 2.04
CA PRO A 1 32.00 -53.35 1.83
C PRO A 1 31.09 -52.36 2.58
N GLY A 2 30.49 -51.36 1.97
CA GLY A 2 30.39 -51.02 0.56
C GLY A 2 30.05 -49.54 0.40
N GLU A 3 30.34 -49.04 -0.79
CA GLU A 3 29.92 -47.75 -1.33
C GLU A 3 28.40 -47.62 -1.46
N GLY A 4 27.96 -46.37 -1.59
CA GLY A 4 26.59 -45.94 -1.88
C GLY A 4 26.42 -44.50 -1.39
N SER A 5 27.13 -43.51 -1.94
CA SER A 5 26.75 -42.76 -3.15
C SER A 5 25.23 -42.63 -3.29
N ASP A 6 24.70 -41.46 -2.91
CA ASP A 6 23.48 -40.79 -3.41
C ASP A 6 23.42 -39.44 -2.64
N GLY A 7 23.82 -38.28 -3.14
CA GLY A 7 23.68 -37.81 -4.51
C GLY A 7 22.47 -36.92 -4.71
N HIS A 8 22.05 -36.08 -3.76
CA HIS A 8 21.11 -34.98 -4.07
C HIS A 8 21.43 -33.69 -3.29
N GLY A 9 21.98 -32.73 -4.02
CA GLY A 9 22.30 -31.39 -3.55
C GLY A 9 21.06 -30.60 -3.15
N HIS A 10 20.90 -30.41 -1.85
CA HIS A 10 20.17 -29.28 -1.30
C HIS A 10 21.16 -28.54 -0.41
N GLY A 11 21.62 -27.38 -0.86
CA GLY A 11 22.58 -26.56 -0.11
C GLY A 11 22.05 -26.32 1.30
N GLY A 12 22.63 -27.02 2.27
CA GLY A 12 22.38 -26.79 3.68
C GLY A 12 22.61 -25.31 3.96
N GLY A 13 21.62 -24.66 4.55
CA GLY A 13 21.73 -23.26 4.90
C GLY A 13 22.93 -23.07 5.81
N LEU A 14 23.55 -21.89 5.77
CA LEU A 14 24.66 -21.56 6.68
C LEU A 14 24.28 -21.73 8.17
N ASN A 15 22.98 -21.71 8.49
CA ASN A 15 22.40 -21.98 9.79
C ASN A 15 22.56 -23.45 10.26
N ASP A 16 22.62 -24.39 9.32
CA ASP A 16 22.67 -25.83 9.61
C ASP A 16 24.12 -26.29 9.86
N THR A 17 25.07 -25.59 9.24
CA THR A 17 26.52 -25.84 9.35
C THR A 17 27.14 -25.13 10.56
N PHE A 18 26.60 -23.99 10.94
CA PHE A 18 27.12 -23.18 12.05
C PHE A 18 26.00 -22.94 13.07
N GLY A 19 25.85 -23.83 14.06
CA GLY A 19 24.83 -23.69 15.12
C GLY A 19 24.96 -22.44 15.99
N TRP A 20 26.10 -21.74 15.92
CA TRP A 20 26.34 -20.43 16.53
C TRP A 20 25.91 -19.25 15.64
N LEU A 21 25.71 -19.51 14.35
CA LEU A 21 25.28 -18.54 13.36
C LEU A 21 23.76 -18.62 13.22
N GLN A 22 23.05 -18.19 14.26
CA GLN A 22 21.61 -17.97 14.21
C GLN A 22 21.35 -16.75 13.33
N LEU A 23 21.40 -16.94 12.01
CA LEU A 23 20.87 -15.94 11.10
C LEU A 23 19.35 -15.99 11.28
N PRO A 24 18.71 -14.99 11.91
CA PRO A 24 17.29 -14.87 11.71
C PRO A 24 17.11 -14.80 10.19
N ALA A 25 16.23 -15.63 9.63
CA ALA A 25 15.67 -15.34 8.32
C ALA A 25 14.75 -14.09 8.46
N VAL A 26 15.27 -13.01 9.04
CA VAL A 26 14.79 -11.66 8.83
C VAL A 26 15.25 -11.33 7.43
N ILE A 27 14.38 -11.65 6.48
CA ILE A 27 14.30 -10.82 5.29
C ILE A 27 14.06 -9.40 5.82
N PRO A 28 14.91 -8.41 5.50
CA PRO A 28 14.72 -7.02 5.91
C PRO A 28 13.54 -6.37 5.14
N GLY A 29 12.36 -6.99 5.22
CA GLY A 29 11.11 -6.61 4.55
C GLY A 29 9.86 -7.23 5.21
N GLY A 30 9.99 -7.68 6.46
CA GLY A 30 9.00 -8.50 7.16
C GLY A 30 7.97 -7.73 7.97
N ASN A 31 7.24 -6.79 7.37
CA ASN A 31 5.94 -6.40 7.91
C ASN A 31 4.96 -6.10 6.78
N MET A 32 4.37 -7.16 6.23
CA MET A 32 3.30 -7.09 5.21
C MET A 32 2.17 -6.13 5.60
N TRP A 33 1.89 -6.00 6.91
CA TRP A 33 0.92 -5.05 7.43
C TRP A 33 1.40 -3.61 7.25
N ALA A 34 2.67 -3.30 7.58
CA ALA A 34 3.24 -1.98 7.38
C ALA A 34 3.32 -1.60 5.89
N SER A 35 3.73 -2.52 5.02
CA SER A 35 3.80 -2.28 3.57
C SER A 35 2.42 -1.98 2.97
N THR A 36 1.40 -2.73 3.39
CA THR A 36 0.01 -2.53 2.92
C THR A 36 -0.57 -1.24 3.47
N TYR A 37 -0.28 -0.91 4.74
CA TYR A 37 -0.64 0.37 5.37
C TYR A 37 -0.10 1.55 4.56
N PHE A 38 1.23 1.63 4.37
CA PHE A 38 1.84 2.74 3.64
C PHE A 38 1.38 2.82 2.18
N PHE A 39 1.15 1.68 1.52
CA PHE A 39 0.64 1.64 0.16
C PHE A 39 -0.78 2.21 0.05
N LEU A 40 -1.72 1.73 0.88
CA LEU A 40 -3.12 2.18 0.84
C LEU A 40 -3.28 3.62 1.29
N THR A 41 -2.64 4.00 2.41
CA THR A 41 -2.70 5.37 2.94
C THR A 41 -1.98 6.34 2.00
N GLY A 42 -0.83 5.94 1.43
CA GLY A 42 -0.09 6.75 0.45
C GLY A 42 -0.87 6.95 -0.84
N PHE A 43 -1.48 5.90 -1.39
CA PHE A 43 -2.35 5.98 -2.57
C PHE A 43 -3.54 6.91 -2.32
N HIS A 44 -4.19 6.79 -1.16
CA HIS A 44 -5.28 7.67 -0.77
C HIS A 44 -4.84 9.13 -0.64
N ALA A 45 -3.70 9.40 0.01
CA ALA A 45 -3.16 10.75 0.15
C ALA A 45 -2.91 11.43 -1.22
N ILE A 46 -2.42 10.68 -2.20
CA ILE A 46 -2.25 11.17 -3.58
C ILE A 46 -3.60 11.57 -4.19
N HIS A 47 -4.64 10.76 -4.01
CA HIS A 47 -6.00 11.06 -4.52
C HIS A 47 -6.59 12.31 -3.85
N VAL A 48 -6.38 12.45 -2.55
CA VAL A 48 -6.79 13.64 -1.80
C VAL A 48 -6.11 14.90 -2.35
N ILE A 49 -4.81 14.85 -2.61
CA ILE A 49 -4.06 15.98 -3.18
C ILE A 49 -4.57 16.32 -4.59
N VAL A 50 -4.79 15.33 -5.45
CA VAL A 50 -5.35 15.53 -6.80
C VAL A 50 -6.75 16.18 -6.72
N GLY A 51 -7.61 15.68 -5.83
CA GLY A 51 -8.94 16.26 -5.60
C GLY A 51 -8.90 17.70 -5.11
N LEU A 52 -8.00 18.01 -4.17
CA LEU A 52 -7.78 19.37 -3.67
C LEU A 52 -7.31 20.33 -4.76
N ILE A 53 -6.42 19.89 -5.66
CA ILE A 53 -5.98 20.71 -6.80
C ILE A 53 -7.15 21.02 -7.73
N VAL A 54 -7.96 20.00 -8.06
CA VAL A 54 -9.16 20.18 -8.91
C VAL A 54 -10.17 21.11 -8.24
N PHE A 55 -10.43 20.94 -6.95
CA PHE A 55 -11.33 21.81 -6.19
C PHE A 55 -10.80 23.25 -6.08
N GLY A 56 -9.50 23.42 -5.85
CA GLY A 56 -8.84 24.72 -5.79
C GLY A 56 -8.92 25.47 -7.13
N ILE A 57 -8.73 24.76 -8.24
CA ILE A 57 -8.94 25.33 -9.58
C ILE A 57 -10.40 25.74 -9.75
N LEU A 58 -11.37 24.89 -9.40
CA LEU A 58 -12.79 25.20 -9.53
C LEU A 58 -13.23 26.41 -8.69
N LEU A 59 -12.65 26.58 -7.50
CA LEU A 59 -12.89 27.73 -6.61
C LEU A 59 -12.38 29.07 -7.16
N LEU A 60 -11.29 29.05 -7.95
CA LEU A 60 -10.71 30.25 -8.56
C LEU A 60 -11.44 30.67 -9.84
N TYR A 61 -12.27 29.81 -10.43
CA TYR A 61 -13.05 30.12 -11.62
C TYR A 61 -14.47 30.61 -11.27
N GLU A 62 -14.94 31.65 -11.95
CA GLU A 62 -16.30 32.16 -11.80
C GLU A 62 -17.36 31.08 -12.09
N LEU A 63 -18.32 30.95 -11.18
CA LEU A 63 -19.41 29.98 -11.19
C LEU A 63 -20.46 30.33 -12.25
N GLY A 64 -20.14 30.10 -13.52
CA GLY A 64 -21.09 30.21 -14.62
C GLY A 64 -22.01 28.98 -14.73
N PRO A 65 -23.29 29.13 -15.17
CA PRO A 65 -24.26 28.03 -15.28
C PRO A 65 -23.82 26.90 -16.23
N LYS A 66 -22.92 27.17 -17.19
CA LYS A 66 -22.32 26.14 -18.06
C LYS A 66 -21.34 25.22 -17.35
N ARG A 67 -20.85 25.57 -16.15
CA ARG A 67 -19.84 24.81 -15.39
C ARG A 67 -20.38 24.18 -14.11
N ALA A 68 -21.67 24.36 -13.82
CA ALA A 68 -22.34 23.68 -12.71
C ALA A 68 -22.15 22.15 -12.77
N GLY A 69 -22.22 21.56 -13.97
CA GLY A 69 -21.97 20.13 -14.16
C GLY A 69 -20.53 19.69 -13.83
N MET A 70 -19.52 20.57 -14.01
CA MET A 70 -18.14 20.28 -13.62
C MET A 70 -17.97 20.23 -12.09
N ILE A 71 -18.72 21.07 -11.37
CA ILE A 71 -18.71 21.13 -9.91
C ILE A 71 -19.46 19.94 -9.31
N GLU A 72 -20.60 19.55 -9.91
CA GLU A 72 -21.31 18.33 -9.51
C GLU A 72 -20.41 17.10 -9.68
N ASN A 73 -19.71 16.98 -10.81
CA ASN A 73 -18.79 15.86 -11.05
C ASN A 73 -17.59 15.87 -10.09
N ALA A 74 -17.04 17.05 -9.80
CA ALA A 74 -15.95 17.19 -8.84
C ALA A 74 -16.40 16.90 -7.40
N GLY A 75 -17.60 17.34 -7.01
CA GLY A 75 -18.23 16.98 -5.75
C GLY A 75 -18.44 15.47 -5.64
N LEU A 76 -18.90 14.81 -6.72
CA LEU A 76 -19.04 13.36 -6.77
C LEU A 76 -17.70 12.63 -6.60
N TYR A 77 -16.63 13.11 -7.26
CA TYR A 77 -15.28 12.59 -7.07
C TYR A 77 -14.83 12.73 -5.62
N TRP A 78 -15.15 13.86 -4.99
CA TRP A 78 -14.74 14.14 -3.63
C TRP A 78 -15.49 13.31 -2.59
N HIS A 79 -16.79 13.11 -2.79
CA HIS A 79 -17.56 12.15 -2.01
C HIS A 79 -17.05 10.72 -2.19
N PHE A 80 -16.64 10.31 -3.39
CA PHE A 80 -16.05 8.99 -3.60
C PHE A 80 -14.75 8.81 -2.82
N VAL A 81 -13.87 9.81 -2.82
CA VAL A 81 -12.62 9.77 -2.03
C VAL A 81 -12.90 9.69 -0.53
N ASP A 82 -13.89 10.46 -0.03
CA ASP A 82 -14.33 10.42 1.37
C ASP A 82 -14.87 9.03 1.75
N LEU A 83 -15.74 8.43 0.93
CA LEU A 83 -16.26 7.08 1.16
C LEU A 83 -15.14 6.03 1.24
N VAL A 84 -14.14 6.08 0.35
CA VAL A 84 -12.99 5.15 0.43
C VAL A 84 -12.23 5.32 1.75
N TRP A 85 -12.09 6.56 2.23
CA TRP A 85 -11.44 6.84 3.52
C TRP A 85 -12.21 6.25 4.70
N ILE A 86 -13.55 6.37 4.71
CA ILE A 86 -14.35 5.82 5.82
C ILE A 86 -14.22 4.31 5.95
N PHE A 87 -13.92 3.60 4.86
CA PHE A 87 -13.70 2.15 4.87
C PHE A 87 -12.25 1.79 5.21
N LEU A 88 -11.27 2.54 4.71
CA LEU A 88 -9.85 2.31 5.02
C LEU A 88 -9.53 2.57 6.49
N PHE A 89 -10.13 3.59 7.09
CA PHE A 89 -9.88 3.95 8.49
C PHE A 89 -10.14 2.77 9.46
N PRO A 90 -11.33 2.17 9.54
CA PRO A 90 -11.56 1.00 10.40
C PRO A 90 -10.81 -0.24 9.95
N LEU A 91 -10.55 -0.44 8.66
CA LEU A 91 -9.81 -1.62 8.18
C LEU A 91 -8.33 -1.60 8.62
N LEU A 92 -7.72 -0.41 8.76
CA LEU A 92 -6.31 -0.25 9.15
C LEU A 92 -6.12 0.13 10.63
N TYR A 93 -7.09 0.79 11.26
CA TYR A 93 -7.00 1.22 12.66
C TYR A 93 -7.79 0.35 13.66
N LEU A 94 -8.85 -0.35 13.25
CA LEU A 94 -9.72 -1.14 14.14
C LEU A 94 -9.54 -2.66 14.02
N PHE A 95 -8.92 -3.15 12.94
CA PHE A 95 -8.57 -4.55 12.69
C PHE A 95 -7.05 -4.77 12.79
#